data_AF-A0AAN1ZZN2-F1
#
_entry.id   AF-A0AAN1ZZN2-F1
#
_cell.length_a   1.000
_cell.length_b   1.000
_cell.length_c   1.000
_cell.angle_alpha   90.00
_cell.angle_beta   90.00
_cell.angle_gamma   90.00
#
_symmetry.space_group_name_H-M   'P 1'
#
loop_
_entity.id
_entity.type
_entity.pdbx_description
1 polymer ?
#
loop_
_entity_poly.entity_id
_entity_poly.type
_entity_poly.pdbx_seq_one_letter_code
_entity_poly.pdbx_strand_id
1 'polypeptide(L)' 'MTKFSDIPAEKFPMNRDTYSRLRNEVGSIAARFSDLGTRDGAAVAKRMEKVHAALGDAWELIREIEQREDTH' A
#
# COMPACT_ATOMS: atom_id res chain seq x y z
N MET A 1 6.20 -26.55 -3.85
CA MET A 1 5.44 -25.41 -3.27
C MET A 1 5.68 -24.25 -4.21
N THR A 2 4.65 -23.55 -4.66
CA THR A 2 4.81 -22.41 -5.58
C THR A 2 5.41 -21.23 -4.82
N LYS A 3 6.51 -20.67 -5.31
CA LYS A 3 7.15 -19.47 -4.74
C LYS A 3 6.30 -18.22 -5.07
N PHE A 4 6.46 -17.15 -4.30
CA PHE A 4 5.85 -15.85 -4.62
C PHE A 4 6.40 -15.30 -5.95
N SER A 5 7.71 -15.44 -6.17
CA SER A 5 8.37 -15.02 -7.42
C SER A 5 7.96 -15.83 -8.66
N ASP A 6 7.34 -17.02 -8.48
CA ASP A 6 6.78 -17.81 -9.58
C ASP A 6 5.45 -17.22 -10.12
N ILE A 7 4.79 -16.32 -9.37
CA ILE A 7 3.51 -15.74 -9.76
C ILE A 7 3.77 -14.55 -10.69
N PRO A 8 3.22 -14.54 -11.92
CA PRO A 8 3.35 -13.39 -12.80
C PRO A 8 2.81 -12.11 -12.15
N ALA A 9 3.52 -11.00 -12.28
CA ALA A 9 3.14 -9.72 -11.68
C ALA A 9 1.73 -9.25 -12.05
N GLU A 10 1.25 -9.59 -13.24
CA GLU A 10 -0.12 -9.31 -13.71
C GLU A 10 -1.22 -10.11 -12.98
N LYS A 11 -0.87 -11.26 -12.40
CA LYS A 11 -1.75 -12.10 -11.58
C LYS A 11 -1.61 -11.83 -10.09
N PHE A 12 -0.61 -11.03 -9.71
CA PHE A 12 -0.34 -10.72 -8.32
C PHE A 12 -1.39 -9.73 -7.78
N PRO A 13 -2.12 -10.05 -6.69
CA PRO A 13 -3.25 -9.23 -6.22
C PRO A 13 -2.89 -7.77 -5.93
N MET A 14 -1.68 -7.53 -5.44
CA MET A 14 -1.11 -6.20 -5.28
C MET A 14 0.24 -6.14 -5.96
N ASN A 15 0.25 -5.85 -7.25
CA ASN A 15 1.46 -5.53 -8.00
C ASN A 15 1.84 -4.05 -7.85
N ARG A 16 2.97 -3.65 -8.46
CA ARG A 16 3.51 -2.28 -8.36
C ARG A 16 2.49 -1.21 -8.76
N ASP A 17 1.74 -1.45 -9.83
CA ASP A 17 0.76 -0.49 -10.34
C ASP A 17 -0.43 -0.37 -9.39
N THR A 18 -0.91 -1.51 -8.88
CA THR A 18 -1.99 -1.55 -7.90
C THR A 18 -1.59 -0.88 -6.59
N TYR A 19 -0.41 -1.19 -6.08
CA TYR A 19 0.18 -0.55 -4.89
C TYR A 19 0.28 0.97 -5.08
N SER A 20 0.86 1.41 -6.20
CA SER A 20 1.06 2.83 -6.49
C SER A 20 -0.27 3.58 -6.57
N ARG A 21 -1.27 2.99 -7.25
CA ARG A 21 -2.62 3.56 -7.35
C ARG A 21 -3.28 3.67 -5.97
N LEU A 22 -3.33 2.59 -5.21
CA LEU A 22 -3.97 2.56 -3.89
C LEU A 22 -3.31 3.55 -2.93
N ARG A 23 -1.98 3.59 -2.89
CA ARG A 23 -1.24 4.49 -2.01
C ARG A 23 -1.51 5.96 -2.36
N ASN A 24 -1.51 6.32 -3.64
CA ASN A 24 -1.82 7.67 -4.10
C ASN A 24 -3.27 8.07 -3.79
N GLU A 25 -4.21 7.16 -3.97
CA GLU A 25 -5.63 7.41 -3.72
C GLU A 25 -5.90 7.61 -2.23
N VAL A 26 -5.38 6.72 -1.38
CA VAL A 26 -5.48 6.86 0.09
C VAL A 26 -4.82 8.15 0.57
N GLY A 27 -3.64 8.49 0.04
CA GLY A 27 -2.96 9.74 0.36
C GLY A 27 -3.77 10.98 -0.05
N SER A 28 -4.37 10.95 -1.24
CA SER A 28 -5.24 12.03 -1.73
C SER A 28 -6.50 12.19 -0.88
N ILE A 29 -7.11 11.09 -0.44
CA ILE A 29 -8.27 11.11 0.45
C ILE A 29 -7.88 11.70 1.82
N ALA A 30 -6.74 11.29 2.39
CA ALA A 30 -6.23 11.85 3.64
C ALA A 30 -6.06 13.37 3.55
N ALA A 31 -5.43 13.86 2.48
CA ALA A 31 -5.27 15.29 2.23
C ALA A 31 -6.62 16.02 2.14
N ARG A 32 -7.57 15.51 1.34
CA ARG A 32 -8.90 16.13 1.19
C ARG A 32 -9.68 16.20 2.51
N PHE A 33 -9.56 15.19 3.37
CA PHE A 33 -10.17 15.25 4.71
C PHE A 33 -9.50 16.25 5.63
N SER A 34 -8.17 16.41 5.53
CA SER A 34 -7.42 17.44 6.26
C SER A 34 -7.85 18.85 5.81
N ASP A 35 -8.03 19.04 4.50
CA ASP A 35 -8.39 20.32 3.88
C ASP A 35 -9.79 20.83 4.26
N LEU A 36 -10.66 19.97 4.83
CA LEU A 36 -11.97 20.39 5.34
C LEU A 36 -11.85 21.36 6.53
N GLY A 37 -10.70 21.42 7.21
CA GLY A 37 -10.48 22.33 8.34
C GLY A 37 -11.32 22.01 9.58
N THR A 38 -11.89 20.81 9.66
CA THR A 38 -12.70 20.35 10.80
C THR A 38 -11.94 19.35 11.66
N ARG A 39 -12.27 19.29 12.96
CA ARG A 39 -11.71 18.31 13.89
C ARG A 39 -11.98 16.87 13.42
N ASP A 40 -13.19 16.61 12.95
CA ASP A 40 -13.58 15.27 12.48
C ASP A 40 -12.88 14.93 11.16
N GLY A 41 -12.71 15.89 10.26
CA GLY A 41 -11.90 15.75 9.04
C GLY A 41 -10.46 15.36 9.37
N ALA A 42 -9.81 16.05 10.31
CA ALA A 42 -8.47 15.72 10.77
C ALA A 42 -8.40 14.31 11.41
N ALA A 43 -9.44 13.90 12.14
CA ALA A 43 -9.51 12.55 12.73
C ALA A 43 -9.59 11.46 11.65
N VAL A 44 -10.36 11.70 10.58
CA VAL A 44 -10.45 10.78 9.43
C VAL A 44 -9.14 10.77 8.65
N ALA A 45 -8.54 11.93 8.37
CA ALA A 45 -7.24 12.05 7.69
C ALA A 45 -6.17 11.20 8.39
N LYS A 46 -6.07 11.30 9.72
CA LYS A 46 -5.14 10.49 10.52
C LYS A 46 -5.40 8.98 10.43
N ARG A 47 -6.65 8.55 10.22
CA ARG A 47 -6.95 7.12 9.96
C ARG A 47 -6.53 6.70 8.56
N MET A 48 -6.72 7.55 7.56
CA MET A 48 -6.28 7.30 6.20
C MET A 48 -4.74 7.25 6.08
N GLU A 49 -4.02 8.08 6.82
CA GLU A 49 -2.55 8.00 6.92
C GLU A 49 -2.07 6.65 7.46
N LYS A 50 -2.80 6.03 8.40
CA LYS A 50 -2.47 4.69 8.89
C LYS A 50 -2.69 3.62 7.82
N VAL A 51 -3.75 3.75 7.02
CA VAL A 51 -3.98 2.85 5.87
C VAL A 51 -2.85 3.02 4.85
N HIS A 52 -2.43 4.26 4.58
CA HIS A 52 -1.32 4.56 3.69
C HIS A 52 -0.01 3.92 4.17
N ALA A 53 0.29 3.99 5.47
CA ALA A 53 1.45 3.33 6.05
C ALA A 53 1.37 1.79 5.92
N ALA A 54 0.22 1.20 6.28
CA ALA A 54 0.02 -0.24 6.17
C ALA A 54 0.13 -0.78 4.73
N LEU A 55 -0.26 0.01 3.73
CA LEU A 55 -0.01 -0.32 2.31
C LEU A 55 1.49 -0.38 2.01
N GLY A 56 2.28 0.54 2.58
CA GLY A 56 3.74 0.54 2.47
C GLY A 56 4.36 -0.71 3.09
N ASP A 57 3.99 -1.03 4.33
CA ASP A 57 4.49 -2.21 5.05
C ASP A 57 4.16 -3.51 4.28
N ALA A 58 2.95 -3.63 3.75
CA ALA A 58 2.54 -4.79 2.95
C ALA A 58 3.36 -4.91 1.65
N TRP A 59 3.65 -3.78 1.00
CA TRP A 59 4.47 -3.77 -0.22
C TRP A 59 5.94 -4.11 0.06
N GLU A 60 6.50 -3.63 1.17
CA GLU A 60 7.84 -4.02 1.59
C GLU A 60 7.93 -5.50 1.90
N LEU A 61 6.94 -6.07 2.60
CA LEU A 61 6.89 -7.50 2.87
C LEU A 61 6.86 -8.35 1.58
N ILE A 62 6.09 -7.95 0.56
CA ILE A 62 6.10 -8.63 -0.75
C ILE A 62 7.51 -8.64 -1.33
N ARG A 63 8.18 -7.48 -1.38
CA ARG A 63 9.53 -7.37 -1.94
C ARG A 63 10.56 -8.17 -1.15
N GLU A 64 10.45 -8.19 0.18
CA GLU A 64 11.34 -9.00 1.01
C GLU A 64 11.18 -10.50 0.75
N ILE A 65 9.95 -10.98 0.56
CA ILE A 65 9.70 -12.39 0.23
C ILE A 65 10.33 -12.73 -1.12
N GLU A 66 10.07 -11.92 -2.15
CA GLU A 66 10.65 -12.10 -3.50
C GLU A 66 12.19 -12.13 -3.45
N GLN A 67 12.82 -11.20 -2.73
CA GLN A 67 14.28 -11.15 -2.58
C GLN A 67 14.85 -12.38 -1.86
N ARG A 68 14.17 -12.87 -0.80
CA ARG A 68 14.59 -14.08 -0.09
C ARG A 68 14.49 -15.32 -0.99
N GLU A 69 13.49 -15.38 -1.86
CA GLU A 69 13.29 -16.49 -2.79
C GLU A 69 14.27 -16.50 -3.95
N ASP A 70 14.78 -15.34 -4.37
CA ASP A 70 15.78 -15.20 -5.45
C ASP A 70 17.22 -15.49 -4.97
N THR A 71 17.48 -15.33 -3.67
CA THR A 71 18.80 -15.55 -3.08
C THR A 71 19.05 -17.03 -2.70
N HIS A 72 18.02 -17.89 -2.80
CA HIS A 72 18.02 -19.30 -2.38
C HIS A 72 17.54 -20.27 -3.48
#